data_AF-A0A7L3HCC6-F1
#
_entry.id   AF-A0A7L3HCC6-F1
#
_cell.length_a   1.000
_cell.length_b   1.000
_cell.length_c   1.000
_cell.angle_alpha   90.00
_cell.angle_beta   90.00
_cell.angle_gamma   90.00
#
_symmetry.space_group_name_H-M   'P 1'
#
loop_
_entity.id
_entity.type
_entity.pdbx_description
1 polymer ?
#
loop_
_entity_poly.entity_id
_entity_poly.type
_entity_poly.pdbx_seq_one_letter_code
_entity_poly.pdbx_strand_id
1 'polypeptide(L)'
;MSCFPELYFNVDNGYLEGLVRGFKAGVLRQGDYVNLVQCESLEDLKLHLQSTDYGNFLANEASPLTVSVIDDKLKEKMVVEFRHMRNHAYEPLASFLDYITYSYMIDNVILLITGTLHQRSISELVPKCHPLGSFEQMEAVNIAQTPAELYNAILVDTPLAAFFQDCISEQDLDEMNIEIIRNTLYK
;
A
#
# COMPACT_ATOMS: atom_id res chain seq x y z
N MET A 1 -6.14 8.78 -27.95
CA MET A 1 -5.98 7.32 -28.07
C MET A 1 -6.42 6.90 -29.47
N SER A 2 -5.61 6.13 -30.20
CA SER A 2 -5.95 5.63 -31.54
C SER A 2 -7.07 4.56 -31.47
N CYS A 3 -7.78 4.35 -32.58
CA CYS A 3 -8.96 3.48 -32.68
C CYS A 3 -8.70 1.98 -32.42
N PHE A 4 -7.43 1.54 -32.38
CA PHE A 4 -7.05 0.13 -32.24
C PHE A 4 -5.89 -0.04 -31.23
N PRO A 5 -6.16 0.04 -29.92
CA PRO A 5 -5.14 -0.07 -28.87
C PRO A 5 -4.54 -1.50 -28.76
N GLU A 6 -5.30 -2.52 -29.16
CA GLU A 6 -4.91 -3.93 -29.12
C GLU A 6 -3.68 -4.28 -29.98
N LEU A 7 -3.42 -3.50 -31.03
CA LEU A 7 -2.31 -3.77 -31.97
C LEU A 7 -0.93 -3.46 -31.38
N TYR A 8 -0.86 -2.57 -30.38
CA TYR A 8 0.40 -2.10 -29.80
C TYR A 8 0.53 -2.40 -28.31
N PHE A 9 -0.57 -2.71 -27.63
CA PHE A 9 -0.60 -2.95 -26.18
C PHE A 9 0.42 -4.01 -25.72
N ASN A 10 0.49 -5.13 -26.44
CA ASN A 10 1.33 -6.27 -26.07
C ASN A 10 2.83 -6.01 -26.18
N VAL A 11 3.26 -4.96 -26.89
CA VAL A 11 4.68 -4.62 -27.05
C VAL A 11 5.30 -4.29 -25.69
N ASP A 12 4.63 -3.45 -24.90
CA ASP A 12 5.15 -2.98 -23.61
C ASP A 12 4.47 -3.66 -22.41
N ASN A 13 3.22 -4.13 -22.56
CA ASN A 13 2.40 -4.60 -21.43
C ASN A 13 2.06 -6.10 -21.46
N GLY A 14 2.39 -6.83 -22.54
CA GLY A 14 1.95 -8.22 -22.71
C GLY A 14 2.49 -9.17 -21.62
N TYR A 15 3.75 -8.98 -21.21
CA TYR A 15 4.35 -9.74 -20.11
C TYR A 15 3.62 -9.50 -18.78
N LEU A 16 3.40 -8.22 -18.44
CA LEU A 16 2.73 -7.83 -17.19
C LEU A 16 1.27 -8.25 -17.16
N GLU A 17 0.56 -8.21 -18.30
CA GLU A 17 -0.80 -8.73 -18.39
C GLU A 17 -0.83 -10.23 -18.08
N GLY A 18 0.07 -11.01 -18.67
CA GLY A 18 0.21 -12.43 -18.40
C GLY A 18 0.49 -12.71 -16.92
N LEU A 19 1.39 -11.93 -16.32
CA LEU A 19 1.76 -12.05 -14.91
C LEU A 19 0.58 -11.75 -13.97
N VAL A 20 -0.12 -10.63 -14.19
CA VAL A 20 -1.31 -10.25 -13.41
C VAL A 20 -2.40 -11.32 -13.51
N ARG A 21 -2.63 -11.85 -14.71
CA ARG A 21 -3.60 -12.95 -14.92
C ARG A 21 -3.17 -14.23 -14.21
N GLY A 22 -1.87 -14.48 -14.11
CA GLY A 22 -1.29 -15.53 -13.27
C GLY A 22 -1.62 -15.32 -11.80
N PHE A 23 -1.33 -14.15 -11.24
CA PHE A 23 -1.67 -13.84 -9.84
C PHE A 23 -3.17 -13.94 -9.55
N LYS A 24 -4.01 -13.51 -10.49
CA LYS A 24 -5.47 -13.69 -10.39
C LYS A 24 -5.87 -15.16 -10.23
N ALA A 25 -5.17 -16.08 -10.88
CA ALA A 25 -5.49 -17.51 -10.80
C ALA A 25 -5.24 -18.10 -9.40
N GLY A 26 -4.36 -17.49 -8.61
CA GLY A 26 -4.04 -17.85 -7.23
C GLY A 26 -4.94 -17.28 -6.16
N VAL A 27 -5.92 -16.44 -6.53
CA VAL A 27 -6.93 -15.97 -5.61
C VAL A 27 -7.80 -17.15 -5.15
N LEU A 28 -7.97 -17.24 -3.83
CA LEU A 28 -8.74 -18.31 -3.18
C LEU A 28 -10.15 -18.42 -3.77
N ARG A 29 -10.57 -19.64 -4.02
CA ARG A 29 -11.89 -19.96 -4.55
C ARG A 29 -12.82 -20.36 -3.43
N GLN A 30 -14.11 -20.48 -3.76
CA GLN A 30 -15.13 -20.89 -2.80
C GLN A 30 -14.78 -22.18 -2.05
N GLY A 31 -14.19 -23.17 -2.74
CA GLY A 31 -13.77 -24.42 -2.11
C GLY A 31 -12.68 -24.24 -1.06
N ASP A 32 -11.72 -23.34 -1.31
CA ASP A 32 -10.65 -23.05 -0.36
C ASP A 32 -11.22 -22.39 0.92
N TYR A 33 -12.13 -21.42 0.76
CA TYR A 33 -12.81 -20.81 1.90
C TYR A 33 -13.60 -21.80 2.76
N VAL A 34 -14.26 -22.81 2.15
CA VAL A 34 -14.95 -23.86 2.90
C VAL A 34 -13.99 -24.66 3.77
N ASN A 35 -12.77 -24.93 3.29
CA ASN A 35 -11.74 -25.61 4.07
C ASN A 35 -11.21 -24.73 5.21
N LEU A 36 -10.99 -23.43 4.94
CA LEU A 36 -10.50 -22.49 5.96
C LEU A 36 -11.49 -22.30 7.12
N VAL A 37 -12.80 -22.32 6.85
CA VAL A 37 -13.84 -22.23 7.89
C VAL A 37 -13.85 -23.43 8.84
N GLN A 38 -13.34 -24.58 8.40
CA GLN A 38 -13.28 -25.81 9.20
C GLN A 38 -12.03 -25.90 10.09
N CYS A 39 -11.11 -24.93 10.00
CA CYS A 39 -9.90 -24.91 10.81
C CYS A 39 -10.22 -24.65 12.29
N GLU A 40 -9.64 -25.45 13.20
CA GLU A 40 -9.82 -25.30 14.65
C GLU A 40 -8.69 -24.47 15.30
N SER A 41 -7.54 -24.36 14.62
CA SER A 41 -6.38 -23.59 15.07
C SER A 41 -5.72 -22.79 13.95
N LEU A 42 -4.85 -21.83 14.33
CA LEU A 42 -4.05 -21.07 13.37
C LEU A 42 -2.97 -21.91 12.68
N GLU A 43 -2.54 -23.01 13.29
CA GLU A 43 -1.62 -23.96 12.65
C GLU A 43 -2.34 -24.76 11.55
N ASP A 44 -3.60 -25.13 11.75
CA ASP A 44 -4.41 -25.76 10.70
C ASP A 44 -4.62 -24.81 9.52
N LEU A 45 -4.91 -23.53 9.82
CA LEU A 45 -5.03 -22.48 8.80
C LEU A 45 -3.74 -22.35 7.98
N LYS A 46 -2.58 -22.36 8.65
CA LYS A 46 -1.27 -22.33 7.99
C LYS A 46 -1.07 -23.53 7.07
N LEU A 47 -1.38 -24.76 7.53
CA LEU A 47 -1.26 -25.97 6.71
C LEU A 47 -2.18 -25.93 5.47
N HIS A 48 -3.41 -25.44 5.62
CA HIS A 48 -4.31 -25.29 4.47
C HIS A 48 -3.83 -24.23 3.48
N LEU A 49 -3.34 -23.08 3.97
CA LEU A 49 -2.79 -22.03 3.10
C LEU A 49 -1.52 -22.49 2.36
N GLN A 50 -0.72 -23.37 2.94
CA GLN A 50 0.45 -23.95 2.25
C GLN A 50 0.09 -24.74 0.99
N SER A 51 -1.12 -25.30 0.91
CA SER A 51 -1.60 -26.02 -0.28
C SER A 51 -2.08 -25.08 -1.40
N THR A 52 -2.17 -23.78 -1.13
CA THR A 52 -2.57 -22.73 -2.07
C THR A 52 -1.36 -21.96 -2.58
N ASP A 53 -1.56 -20.96 -3.45
CA ASP A 53 -0.51 -20.10 -4.00
C ASP A 53 0.19 -19.20 -2.95
N TYR A 54 -0.33 -19.15 -1.71
CA TYR A 54 0.36 -18.55 -0.57
C TYR A 54 1.59 -19.35 -0.12
N GLY A 55 1.62 -20.66 -0.37
CA GLY A 55 2.77 -21.52 -0.13
C GLY A 55 3.32 -21.42 1.30
N ASN A 56 4.63 -21.49 1.41
CA ASN A 56 5.34 -21.55 2.70
C ASN A 56 5.67 -20.16 3.30
N PHE A 57 4.77 -19.19 3.15
CA PHE A 57 5.03 -17.80 3.60
C PHE A 57 5.19 -17.64 5.12
N LEU A 58 4.68 -18.59 5.92
CA LEU A 58 4.79 -18.62 7.38
C LEU A 58 5.79 -19.67 7.91
N ALA A 59 6.68 -20.20 7.07
CA ALA A 59 7.57 -21.29 7.46
C ALA A 59 8.62 -20.89 8.52
N ASN A 60 9.06 -19.63 8.50
CA ASN A 60 10.12 -19.11 9.38
C ASN A 60 9.60 -18.43 10.65
N GLU A 61 8.28 -18.35 10.83
CA GLU A 61 7.67 -17.69 11.99
C GLU A 61 7.67 -18.60 13.21
N ALA A 62 8.08 -18.06 14.35
CA ALA A 62 8.14 -18.79 15.62
C ALA A 62 6.73 -18.96 16.21
N SER A 63 6.46 -20.13 16.80
CA SER A 63 5.24 -20.36 17.58
C SER A 63 5.29 -19.59 18.91
N PRO A 64 4.15 -19.07 19.41
CA PRO A 64 2.80 -19.21 18.87
C PRO A 64 2.50 -18.22 17.72
N LEU A 65 1.87 -18.72 16.66
CA LEU A 65 1.41 -17.91 15.54
C LEU A 65 0.30 -16.96 16.01
N THR A 66 0.41 -15.67 15.65
CA THR A 66 -0.60 -14.66 15.99
C THR A 66 -1.28 -14.13 14.72
N VAL A 67 -2.50 -13.62 14.88
CA VAL A 67 -3.27 -13.04 13.76
C VAL A 67 -2.55 -11.85 13.14
N SER A 68 -1.84 -11.04 13.94
CA SER A 68 -1.08 -9.89 13.42
C SER A 68 0.05 -10.32 12.48
N VAL A 69 0.79 -11.38 12.82
CA VAL A 69 1.86 -11.90 11.96
C VAL A 69 1.31 -12.42 10.64
N ILE A 70 0.15 -13.08 10.67
CA ILE A 70 -0.52 -13.55 9.44
C ILE A 70 -0.93 -12.37 8.55
N ASP A 71 -1.56 -11.34 9.13
CA ASP A 71 -1.96 -10.13 8.38
C ASP A 71 -0.75 -9.43 7.75
N ASP A 72 0.30 -9.21 8.53
CA ASP A 72 1.53 -8.55 8.06
C ASP A 72 2.18 -9.34 6.92
N LYS A 73 2.30 -10.67 7.06
CA LYS A 73 2.93 -11.50 6.03
C LYS A 73 2.11 -11.64 4.76
N LEU A 74 0.78 -11.70 4.87
CA LEU A 74 -0.10 -11.68 3.69
C LEU A 74 0.01 -10.35 2.94
N LYS A 75 0.06 -9.24 3.68
CA LYS A 75 0.22 -7.88 3.14
C LYS A 75 1.59 -7.71 2.47
N GLU A 76 2.67 -8.16 3.12
CA GLU A 76 4.04 -8.14 2.56
C GLU A 76 4.12 -8.87 1.22
N LYS A 77 3.51 -10.06 1.11
CA LYS A 77 3.49 -10.82 -0.15
C LYS A 77 2.85 -10.01 -1.28
N MET A 78 1.67 -9.43 -1.05
CA MET A 78 0.97 -8.61 -2.03
C MET A 78 1.78 -7.36 -2.42
N VAL A 79 2.42 -6.71 -1.44
CA VAL A 79 3.29 -5.55 -1.67
C VAL A 79 4.47 -5.91 -2.56
N VAL A 80 5.12 -7.04 -2.32
CA VAL A 80 6.26 -7.51 -3.13
C VAL A 80 5.82 -7.80 -4.56
N GLU A 81 4.69 -8.48 -4.74
CA GLU A 81 4.11 -8.77 -6.06
C GLU A 81 3.76 -7.47 -6.82
N PHE A 82 3.15 -6.49 -6.14
CA PHE A 82 2.84 -5.19 -6.73
C PHE A 82 4.10 -4.41 -7.12
N ARG A 83 5.09 -4.33 -6.23
CA ARG A 83 6.38 -3.65 -6.51
C ARG A 83 7.10 -4.30 -7.68
N HIS A 84 7.07 -5.62 -7.77
CA HIS A 84 7.65 -6.32 -8.90
C HIS A 84 7.00 -5.92 -10.22
N MET A 85 5.66 -5.82 -10.28
CA MET A 85 4.96 -5.33 -11.47
C MET A 85 5.31 -3.88 -11.78
N ARG A 86 5.30 -3.01 -10.77
CA ARG A 86 5.63 -1.59 -10.92
C ARG A 86 7.04 -1.37 -11.47
N ASN A 87 8.00 -2.15 -11.04
CA ASN A 87 9.41 -2.05 -11.47
C ASN A 87 9.64 -2.45 -12.94
N HIS A 88 8.74 -3.26 -13.50
CA HIS A 88 8.83 -3.70 -14.90
C HIS A 88 7.82 -2.99 -15.81
N ALA A 89 7.04 -2.04 -15.27
CA ALA A 89 6.08 -1.26 -16.03
C ALA A 89 6.77 -0.09 -16.74
N TYR A 90 6.45 0.08 -18.02
CA TYR A 90 6.80 1.26 -18.80
C TYR A 90 5.65 2.27 -18.83
N GLU A 91 5.93 3.50 -19.24
CA GLU A 91 4.85 4.47 -19.51
C GLU A 91 3.94 3.96 -20.64
N PRO A 92 2.60 4.07 -20.52
CA PRO A 92 1.84 4.81 -19.50
C PRO A 92 1.44 3.98 -18.24
N LEU A 93 1.74 2.68 -18.22
CA LEU A 93 1.34 1.78 -17.13
C LEU A 93 2.05 2.11 -15.81
N ALA A 94 3.31 2.53 -15.87
CA ALA A 94 4.08 2.98 -14.70
C ALA A 94 3.34 4.10 -13.94
N SER A 95 2.99 5.19 -14.64
CA SER A 95 2.18 6.28 -14.08
C SER A 95 0.84 5.79 -13.54
N PHE A 96 0.14 4.89 -14.25
CA PHE A 96 -1.12 4.32 -13.77
C PHE A 96 -0.96 3.58 -12.44
N LEU A 97 0.09 2.77 -12.30
CA LEU A 97 0.39 2.07 -11.05
C LEU A 97 0.79 3.03 -9.92
N ASP A 98 1.49 4.13 -10.23
CA ASP A 98 1.78 5.19 -9.25
C ASP A 98 0.50 5.82 -8.71
N TYR A 99 -0.48 6.12 -9.56
CA TYR A 99 -1.79 6.64 -9.12
C TYR A 99 -2.50 5.70 -8.15
N ILE A 100 -2.36 4.38 -8.29
CA ILE A 100 -2.90 3.42 -7.30
C ILE A 100 -2.20 3.58 -5.95
N THR A 101 -0.88 3.82 -5.93
CA THR A 101 -0.13 4.01 -4.69
C THR A 101 -0.49 5.31 -3.96
N TYR A 102 -0.95 6.34 -4.68
CA TYR A 102 -1.25 7.65 -4.10
C TYR A 102 -2.34 7.58 -3.02
N SER A 103 -3.34 6.70 -3.16
CA SER A 103 -4.34 6.48 -2.09
C SER A 103 -3.68 6.06 -0.77
N TYR A 104 -2.74 5.12 -0.82
CA TYR A 104 -2.00 4.67 0.37
C TYR A 104 -1.03 5.74 0.87
N MET A 105 -0.42 6.52 -0.03
CA MET A 105 0.45 7.63 0.37
C MET A 105 -0.35 8.71 1.11
N ILE A 106 -1.55 9.06 0.65
CA ILE A 106 -2.45 10.01 1.33
C ILE A 106 -2.77 9.49 2.74
N ASP A 107 -3.17 8.23 2.88
CA ASP A 107 -3.48 7.69 4.21
C ASP A 107 -2.27 7.66 5.15
N ASN A 108 -1.09 7.37 4.63
CA ASN A 108 0.16 7.46 5.40
C ASN A 108 0.45 8.90 5.83
N VAL A 109 0.35 9.86 4.92
CA VAL A 109 0.53 11.29 5.22
C VAL A 109 -0.43 11.75 6.32
N ILE A 110 -1.71 11.40 6.20
CA ILE A 110 -2.73 11.72 7.19
C ILE A 110 -2.38 11.09 8.56
N LEU A 111 -1.94 9.83 8.57
CA LEU A 111 -1.51 9.16 9.80
C LEU A 111 -0.32 9.88 10.46
N LEU A 112 0.67 10.30 9.67
CA LEU A 112 1.86 11.00 10.16
C LEU A 112 1.52 12.37 10.73
N ILE A 113 0.68 13.16 10.04
CA ILE A 113 0.25 14.49 10.49
C ILE A 113 -0.53 14.37 11.80
N THR A 114 -1.54 13.50 11.85
CA THR A 114 -2.35 13.28 13.06
C THR A 114 -1.50 12.78 14.21
N GLY A 115 -0.56 11.86 13.96
CA GLY A 115 0.34 11.37 15.01
C GLY A 115 1.28 12.45 15.54
N THR A 116 1.75 13.35 14.68
CA THR A 116 2.59 14.50 15.06
C THR A 116 1.81 15.52 15.88
N LEU A 117 0.54 15.79 15.54
CA LEU A 117 -0.35 16.63 16.35
C LEU A 117 -0.54 16.08 17.77
N HIS A 118 -0.61 14.76 17.91
CA HIS A 118 -0.65 14.07 19.20
C HIS A 118 0.71 13.89 19.88
N GLN A 119 1.75 14.56 19.40
CA GLN A 119 3.11 14.52 19.96
C GLN A 119 3.71 13.10 19.98
N ARG A 120 3.32 12.24 19.04
CA ARG A 120 3.94 10.92 18.85
C ARG A 120 5.16 11.05 17.94
N SER A 121 6.20 10.28 18.26
CA SER A 121 7.41 10.26 17.43
C SER A 121 7.11 9.61 16.07
N ILE A 122 7.67 10.18 15.00
CA ILE A 122 7.49 9.65 13.63
C ILE A 122 8.05 8.22 13.54
N SER A 123 9.15 7.92 14.24
CA SER A 123 9.72 6.58 14.36
C SER A 123 8.74 5.52 14.88
N GLU A 124 7.75 5.89 15.70
CA GLU A 124 6.68 5.00 16.16
C GLU A 124 5.51 4.86 15.17
N LEU A 125 5.37 5.83 14.26
CA LEU A 125 4.29 5.89 13.27
C LEU A 125 4.67 5.21 11.95
N VAL A 126 5.95 5.27 11.55
CA VAL A 126 6.45 4.65 10.31
C VAL A 126 6.14 3.15 10.24
N PRO A 127 6.32 2.33 11.30
CA PRO A 127 5.96 0.91 11.24
C PRO A 127 4.46 0.65 11.06
N LYS A 128 3.60 1.66 11.31
CA LYS A 128 2.15 1.57 11.14
C LYS A 128 1.67 2.05 9.77
N CYS A 129 2.57 2.60 8.96
CA CYS A 129 2.26 3.05 7.60
C CYS A 129 2.07 1.86 6.66
N HIS A 130 1.22 2.03 5.65
CA HIS A 130 1.01 1.02 4.62
C HIS A 130 2.23 0.95 3.67
N PRO A 131 2.83 -0.22 3.42
CA PRO A 131 4.07 -0.33 2.63
C PRO A 131 3.95 0.08 1.15
N LEU A 132 2.75 0.08 0.57
CA LEU A 132 2.54 0.61 -0.80
C LEU A 132 2.59 2.14 -0.86
N GLY A 133 2.34 2.82 0.25
CA GLY A 133 2.38 4.28 0.35
C GLY A 133 3.70 4.81 0.90
N SER A 134 4.75 3.99 0.94
CA SER A 134 6.10 4.43 1.35
C SER A 134 6.77 5.19 0.21
N PHE A 135 7.49 6.26 0.51
CA PHE A 135 8.26 7.06 -0.45
C PHE A 135 9.74 7.09 -0.06
N GLU A 136 10.64 7.30 -1.02
CA GLU A 136 12.10 7.17 -0.82
C GLU A 136 12.64 8.13 0.26
N GLN A 137 12.10 9.36 0.36
CA GLN A 137 12.53 10.34 1.36
C GLN A 137 11.83 10.21 2.73
N MET A 138 11.31 9.03 3.09
CA MET A 138 10.70 8.83 4.41
C MET A 138 11.67 9.15 5.58
N GLU A 139 12.98 9.08 5.35
CA GLU A 139 14.01 9.50 6.31
C GLU A 139 14.03 11.00 6.57
N ALA A 140 13.75 11.83 5.55
CA ALA A 140 13.66 13.29 5.72
C ALA A 140 12.45 13.66 6.59
N VAL A 141 11.37 12.89 6.45
CA VAL A 141 10.16 13.02 7.27
C VAL A 141 10.42 12.69 8.74
N ASN A 142 11.32 11.75 9.07
CA ASN A 142 11.66 11.42 10.47
C ASN A 142 12.27 12.59 11.26
N ILE A 143 12.75 13.63 10.58
CA ILE A 143 13.38 14.80 11.22
C ILE A 143 12.35 15.86 11.59
N ALA A 144 11.17 15.86 10.96
CA ALA A 144 10.12 16.83 11.21
C ALA A 144 9.56 16.67 12.64
N GLN A 145 9.52 17.76 13.40
CA GLN A 145 8.97 17.77 14.76
C GLN A 145 7.66 18.55 14.85
N THR A 146 7.36 19.34 13.81
CA THR A 146 6.12 20.11 13.73
C THR A 146 5.27 19.66 12.54
N PRO A 147 3.93 19.77 12.64
CA PRO A 147 3.03 19.50 11.51
C PRO A 147 3.35 20.35 10.27
N ALA A 148 3.83 21.59 10.45
CA ALA A 148 4.21 22.48 9.36
C ALA A 148 5.49 22.02 8.65
N GLU A 149 6.52 21.56 9.38
CA GLU A 149 7.72 20.95 8.78
C GLU A 149 7.36 19.68 8.02
N LEU A 150 6.48 18.86 8.59
CA LEU A 150 6.01 17.63 7.97
C LEU A 150 5.23 17.91 6.68
N TYR A 151 4.33 18.89 6.71
CA TYR A 151 3.56 19.33 5.54
C TYR A 151 4.48 19.82 4.42
N ASN A 152 5.48 20.65 4.76
CA ASN A 152 6.45 21.15 3.78
C ASN A 152 7.33 20.03 3.22
N ALA A 153 7.80 19.09 4.05
CA ALA A 153 8.55 17.93 3.57
C ALA A 153 7.73 17.08 2.59
N ILE A 154 6.45 16.85 2.91
CA ILE A 154 5.55 16.07 2.05
C ILE A 154 5.25 16.81 0.73
N LEU A 155 5.00 18.11 0.76
CA LEU A 155 4.74 18.91 -0.45
C LEU A 155 5.95 19.01 -1.38
N VAL A 156 7.17 18.99 -0.85
CA VAL A 156 8.38 19.13 -1.65
C VAL A 156 8.79 17.80 -2.27
N ASP A 157 8.68 16.72 -1.51
CA ASP A 157 9.30 15.44 -1.88
C ASP A 157 8.32 14.36 -2.37
N THR A 158 7.00 14.61 -2.31
CA THR A 158 6.01 13.63 -2.77
C THR A 158 5.24 14.11 -4.01
N PRO A 159 4.84 13.18 -4.91
CA PRO A 159 3.99 13.51 -6.05
C PRO A 159 2.58 13.97 -5.64
N LEU A 160 2.27 13.99 -4.34
CA LEU A 160 0.99 14.47 -3.81
C LEU A 160 0.87 16.00 -3.82
N ALA A 161 1.97 16.73 -4.03
CA ALA A 161 2.01 18.19 -3.99
C ALA A 161 0.87 18.87 -4.76
N ALA A 162 0.57 18.36 -5.96
CA ALA A 162 -0.48 18.89 -6.83
C ALA A 162 -1.89 18.77 -6.23
N PHE A 163 -2.14 17.78 -5.37
CA PHE A 163 -3.46 17.59 -4.73
C PHE A 163 -3.60 18.38 -3.44
N PHE A 164 -2.48 18.65 -2.76
CA PHE A 164 -2.46 19.34 -1.47
C PHE A 164 -2.43 20.87 -1.60
N GLN A 165 -1.84 21.41 -2.68
CA GLN A 165 -1.80 22.85 -2.96
C GLN A 165 -3.18 23.52 -2.99
N ASP A 166 -4.21 22.80 -3.47
CA ASP A 166 -5.57 23.33 -3.58
C ASP A 166 -6.46 22.99 -2.35
N CYS A 167 -6.01 22.11 -1.45
CA CYS A 167 -6.83 21.56 -0.37
C CYS A 167 -6.43 21.98 1.04
N ILE A 168 -5.17 22.41 1.27
CA ILE A 168 -4.68 22.69 2.63
C ILE A 168 -3.98 24.05 2.68
N SER A 169 -4.47 24.95 3.53
CA SER A 169 -3.68 26.07 4.02
C SER A 169 -3.00 25.69 5.33
N GLU A 170 -1.82 26.26 5.63
CA GLU A 170 -1.04 25.99 6.85
C GLU A 170 -1.84 26.24 8.15
N GLN A 171 -2.93 27.01 8.05
CA GLN A 171 -3.85 27.33 9.15
C GLN A 171 -4.97 26.29 9.35
N ASP A 172 -5.14 25.35 8.42
CA ASP A 172 -6.19 24.32 8.46
C ASP A 172 -5.71 22.98 9.01
N LEU A 173 -4.51 22.89 9.60
CA LEU A 173 -3.94 21.65 10.16
C LEU A 173 -4.52 21.29 11.55
N ASP A 174 -5.86 21.26 11.67
CA ASP A 174 -6.58 20.80 12.86
C ASP A 174 -7.24 19.42 12.61
N GLU A 175 -7.47 18.62 13.66
CA GLU A 175 -8.02 17.24 13.56
C GLU A 175 -9.29 17.14 12.70
N MET A 176 -10.21 18.10 12.83
CA MET A 176 -11.47 18.11 12.10
C MET A 176 -11.28 18.36 10.59
N ASN A 177 -10.23 19.11 10.23
CA ASN A 177 -9.93 19.43 8.85
C ASN A 177 -9.22 18.25 8.16
N ILE A 178 -8.41 17.48 8.89
CA ILE A 178 -7.68 16.32 8.34
C ILE A 178 -8.63 15.25 7.77
N GLU A 179 -9.77 14.98 8.42
CA GLU A 179 -10.77 14.05 7.87
C GLU A 179 -11.53 14.63 6.66
N ILE A 180 -11.77 15.95 6.65
CA ILE A 180 -12.38 16.65 5.52
C ILE A 180 -11.44 16.63 4.31
N ILE A 181 -10.15 16.84 4.55
CA ILE A 181 -9.06 16.76 3.57
C ILE A 181 -9.00 15.35 2.98
N ARG A 182 -9.00 14.29 3.82
CA ARG A 182 -9.06 12.91 3.33
C ARG A 182 -10.25 12.71 2.38
N ASN A 183 -11.46 13.10 2.79
CA ASN A 183 -12.67 12.94 1.96
C ASN A 183 -12.67 13.78 0.68
N THR A 184 -11.90 14.86 0.64
CA THR A 184 -11.77 15.75 -0.53
C THR A 184 -10.72 15.20 -1.51
N LEU A 185 -9.62 14.64 -1.01
CA LEU A 185 -8.56 14.02 -1.81
C LEU A 185 -8.99 12.70 -2.47
N TYR A 186 -10.03 12.05 -1.97
CA TYR A 186 -10.61 10.83 -2.55
C TYR A 186 -11.68 11.09 -3.64
N LYS A 187 -11.99 12.36 -3.95
CA LYS A 187 -12.90 12.74 -5.06
C LYS A 187 -12.14 12.99 -6.35
#